data_AF-A0A261XVV4-F1
#
_entry.id   AF-A0A261XVV4-F1
#
_cell.length_a   1.000
_cell.length_b   1.000
_cell.length_c   1.000
_cell.angle_alpha   90.00
_cell.angle_beta   90.00
_cell.angle_gamma   90.00
#
_symmetry.space_group_name_H-M   'P 1'
#
loop_
_entity.id
_entity.type
_entity.pdbx_description
1 polymer ?
#
loop_
_entity_poly.entity_id
_entity_poly.type
_entity_poly.pdbx_seq_one_letter_code
_entity_poly.pdbx_strand_id
1 'polypeptide(L)'
;MSDISMGFATGRPVRIDDDECNVDLPIDIDTESFRGERISLQQLGVGPNPRLYQIFRQYAKLVRILNRIVRHVYQDEALFEAVHAQRRETIIQRLDWQLGVWKSELPSYMSFNFETPWNCIMEEQLQQLGPLMVVFYGSILLLYRPMLRLIDDVNEMDEDLRRCAQRCYNSATFLVNIVDKLDLAAFRRFS
;
A
#
# COMPACT_ATOMS: atom_id res chain seq x y z
N MET A 1 -5.47 16.71 24.56
CA MET A 1 -6.45 15.80 25.21
C MET A 1 -6.51 14.58 24.31
N SER A 2 -5.92 13.46 24.73
CA SER A 2 -5.67 12.31 23.85
C SER A 2 -6.98 11.69 23.36
N ASP A 3 -7.01 11.22 22.10
CA ASP A 3 -8.17 10.57 21.45
C ASP A 3 -8.80 9.45 22.30
N ILE A 4 -8.01 8.84 23.18
CA ILE A 4 -8.43 7.82 24.15
C ILE A 4 -9.50 8.35 25.12
N SER A 5 -9.35 9.58 25.62
CA SER A 5 -10.32 10.19 26.55
C SER A 5 -11.64 10.51 25.86
N MET A 6 -11.61 10.84 24.57
CA MET A 6 -12.80 11.14 23.78
C MET A 6 -13.52 9.87 23.30
N GLY A 7 -12.78 8.80 22.98
CA GLY A 7 -13.36 7.49 22.68
C GLY A 7 -14.11 6.89 23.86
N PHE A 8 -13.53 6.98 25.07
CA PHE A 8 -14.17 6.53 26.31
C PHE A 8 -15.46 7.29 26.61
N ALA A 9 -15.45 8.62 26.44
CA ALA A 9 -16.62 9.47 26.68
C ALA A 9 -17.76 9.29 25.66
N THR A 10 -17.46 8.81 24.44
CA THR A 10 -18.43 8.72 23.34
C THR A 10 -18.88 7.30 23.02
N GLY A 11 -18.34 6.28 23.71
CA GLY A 11 -18.62 4.87 23.42
C GLY A 11 -18.15 4.43 22.02
N ARG A 12 -17.33 5.25 21.34
CA ARG A 12 -16.77 4.91 20.05
C ARG A 12 -15.59 3.96 20.29
N PRO A 13 -15.53 2.80 19.59
CA PRO A 13 -14.37 1.94 19.67
C PRO A 13 -13.12 2.79 19.37
N VAL A 14 -12.19 2.83 20.32
CA VAL A 14 -10.85 3.34 20.06
C VAL A 14 -10.29 2.50 18.91
N ARG A 15 -9.73 3.16 17.89
CA ARG A 15 -9.17 2.46 16.72
C ARG A 15 -8.24 1.36 17.23
N ILE A 16 -8.54 0.10 16.88
CA ILE A 16 -7.61 -1.00 17.14
C ILE A 16 -6.36 -0.70 16.33
N ASP A 17 -5.23 -0.61 17.00
CA ASP A 17 -3.97 -0.45 16.33
C ASP A 17 -3.61 -1.78 15.65
N ASP A 18 -3.39 -1.77 14.33
CA ASP A 18 -2.90 -2.96 13.62
C ASP A 18 -1.57 -3.47 14.18
N ASP A 19 -0.74 -2.61 14.78
CA ASP A 19 0.50 -2.99 15.47
C ASP A 19 0.24 -3.64 16.85
N GLU A 20 -0.94 -3.46 17.45
CA GLU A 20 -1.39 -4.18 18.66
C GLU A 20 -1.98 -5.56 18.32
N CYS A 21 -2.33 -5.79 17.05
CA CYS A 21 -2.84 -7.06 16.58
C CYS A 21 -1.68 -8.04 16.30
N ASN A 22 -1.24 -8.74 17.34
CA ASN A 22 -0.21 -9.80 17.28
C ASN A 22 -0.69 -11.11 16.60
N VAL A 23 -1.73 -11.03 15.76
CA VAL A 23 -2.22 -12.18 15.02
C VAL A 23 -1.48 -12.25 13.70
N ASP A 24 -0.86 -13.40 13.45
CA ASP A 24 -0.22 -13.69 12.16
C ASP A 24 -1.22 -13.56 11.02
N LEU A 25 -0.76 -13.00 9.90
CA LEU A 25 -1.57 -13.01 8.68
C LEU A 25 -1.82 -14.48 8.30
N PRO A 26 -3.04 -14.82 7.89
CA PRO A 26 -3.39 -16.21 7.68
C PRO A 26 -2.51 -16.81 6.57
N ILE A 27 -2.10 -18.06 6.79
CA ILE A 27 -1.09 -18.76 5.98
C ILE A 27 -1.70 -19.11 4.62
N ASP A 28 -0.89 -19.09 3.56
CA ASP A 28 -1.32 -19.61 2.27
C ASP A 28 -1.51 -21.12 2.39
N ILE A 29 -2.76 -21.56 2.32
CA ILE A 29 -3.07 -22.99 2.27
C ILE A 29 -2.78 -23.45 0.85
N ASP A 30 -1.78 -24.32 0.68
CA ASP A 30 -1.49 -24.94 -0.60
C ASP A 30 -2.68 -25.84 -0.99
N THR A 31 -3.48 -25.39 -1.96
CA THR A 31 -4.64 -26.12 -2.46
C THR A 31 -4.26 -27.48 -3.06
N GLU A 32 -2.99 -27.71 -3.39
CA GLU A 32 -2.48 -29.00 -3.86
C GLU A 32 -2.50 -30.07 -2.74
N SER A 33 -2.43 -29.67 -1.46
CA SER A 33 -2.46 -30.59 -0.32
C SER A 33 -3.86 -31.20 -0.05
N PHE A 34 -4.91 -30.63 -0.64
CA PHE A 34 -6.29 -31.09 -0.49
C PHE A 34 -6.74 -32.08 -1.58
N ARG A 35 -5.81 -32.52 -2.45
CA ARG A 35 -6.10 -33.48 -3.54
C ARG A 35 -6.48 -34.89 -3.06
N GLY A 36 -6.40 -35.17 -1.76
CA GLY A 36 -6.67 -36.48 -1.16
C GLY A 36 -8.15 -36.86 -1.00
N GLU A 37 -9.08 -35.90 -0.88
CA GLU A 37 -10.52 -36.18 -0.75
C GLU A 37 -11.32 -35.30 -1.71
N ARG A 38 -11.75 -35.92 -2.82
CA ARG A 38 -12.43 -35.26 -3.94
C ARG A 38 -13.84 -34.80 -3.54
N ILE A 39 -13.95 -33.56 -3.11
CA ILE A 39 -14.92 -32.64 -3.67
C ILE A 39 -14.17 -31.34 -3.93
N SER A 40 -13.92 -31.02 -5.19
CA SER A 40 -13.35 -29.72 -5.55
C SER A 40 -14.33 -28.64 -5.06
N LEU A 41 -14.03 -27.96 -3.96
CA LEU A 41 -14.83 -26.83 -3.44
C LEU A 41 -15.03 -25.73 -4.49
N GLN A 42 -14.11 -25.64 -5.46
CA GLN A 42 -14.25 -24.82 -6.67
C GLN A 42 -15.39 -25.26 -7.61
N GLN A 43 -15.69 -26.56 -7.70
CA GLN A 43 -16.83 -27.08 -8.49
C GLN A 43 -18.17 -26.86 -7.80
N LEU A 44 -18.17 -26.65 -6.47
CA LEU A 44 -19.37 -26.29 -5.72
C LEU A 44 -19.59 -24.77 -5.63
N GLY A 45 -18.64 -23.94 -6.07
CA GLY A 45 -18.70 -22.49 -5.88
C GLY A 45 -18.58 -22.04 -4.41
N VAL A 46 -18.17 -22.94 -3.52
CA VAL A 46 -18.08 -22.73 -2.06
C VAL A 46 -16.62 -22.74 -1.64
N GLY A 47 -15.88 -21.69 -2.00
CA GLY A 47 -14.51 -21.48 -1.52
C GLY A 47 -13.93 -20.15 -2.03
N PRO A 48 -13.13 -19.43 -1.21
CA PRO A 48 -12.50 -18.19 -1.66
C PRO A 48 -11.59 -18.51 -2.85
N ASN A 49 -11.67 -17.70 -3.91
CA ASN A 49 -10.75 -17.82 -5.04
C ASN A 49 -9.31 -17.65 -4.50
N PRO A 50 -8.43 -18.65 -4.64
CA PRO A 50 -7.10 -18.65 -4.02
C PRO A 50 -6.27 -17.43 -4.44
N ARG A 51 -6.49 -16.90 -5.65
CA ARG A 51 -5.85 -15.65 -6.11
C ARG A 51 -6.36 -14.43 -5.35
N LEU A 52 -7.67 -14.32 -5.10
CA LEU A 52 -8.24 -13.20 -4.34
C LEU A 52 -7.75 -13.19 -2.90
N TYR A 53 -7.61 -14.37 -2.28
CA TYR A 53 -7.08 -14.49 -0.93
C TYR A 53 -5.61 -14.00 -0.84
N GLN A 54 -4.77 -14.39 -1.79
CA GLN A 54 -3.40 -13.89 -1.88
C GLN A 54 -3.37 -12.36 -2.06
N ILE A 55 -4.24 -11.81 -2.92
CA ILE A 55 -4.36 -10.35 -3.12
C ILE A 55 -4.75 -9.65 -1.82
N PHE A 56 -5.74 -10.17 -1.12
CA PHE A 56 -6.16 -9.62 0.16
C PHE A 56 -5.03 -9.64 1.20
N ARG A 57 -4.28 -10.75 1.28
CA ARG A 57 -3.12 -10.87 2.18
C ARG A 57 -2.05 -9.82 1.88
N GLN A 58 -1.74 -9.60 0.61
CA GLN A 58 -0.77 -8.59 0.20
C GLN A 58 -1.29 -7.17 0.43
N TYR A 59 -2.58 -6.94 0.22
CA TYR A 59 -3.26 -5.69 0.56
C TYR A 59 -3.16 -5.39 2.06
N ALA A 60 -3.44 -6.36 2.93
CA ALA A 60 -3.32 -6.20 4.38
C ALA A 60 -1.88 -5.84 4.81
N LYS A 61 -0.86 -6.47 4.23
CA LYS A 61 0.55 -6.10 4.47
C LYS A 61 0.83 -4.66 4.06
N LEU A 62 0.34 -4.24 2.90
CA LEU A 62 0.55 -2.90 2.38
C LEU A 62 -0.16 -1.84 3.24
N VAL A 63 -1.39 -2.11 3.69
CA VAL A 63 -2.15 -1.23 4.58
C VAL A 63 -1.42 -0.99 5.90
N ARG A 64 -0.74 -2.01 6.46
CA ARG A 64 0.11 -1.82 7.66
C ARG A 64 1.24 -0.82 7.42
N ILE A 65 1.91 -0.88 6.26
CA ILE A 65 2.95 0.10 5.89
C ILE A 65 2.33 1.48 5.71
N LEU A 66 1.19 1.57 5.01
CA LEU A 66 0.46 2.81 4.80
C LEU A 66 0.04 3.47 6.13
N ASN A 67 -0.45 2.69 7.09
CA ASN A 67 -0.80 3.19 8.42
C ASN A 67 0.42 3.81 9.12
N ARG A 68 1.60 3.19 9.02
CA ARG A 68 2.84 3.77 9.55
C ARG A 68 3.24 5.06 8.83
N ILE A 69 3.05 5.15 7.51
CA ILE A 69 3.24 6.40 6.76
C ILE A 69 2.32 7.48 7.32
N VAL A 70 1.02 7.21 7.42
CA VAL A 70 0.04 8.18 7.94
C VAL A 70 0.40 8.63 9.36
N ARG A 71 0.80 7.71 10.25
CA ARG A 71 1.16 8.04 11.64
C ARG A 71 2.43 8.88 11.72
N HIS A 72 3.50 8.45 11.08
CA HIS A 72 4.80 9.11 11.22
C HIS A 72 4.92 10.40 10.42
N VAL A 73 4.15 10.53 9.34
CA VAL A 73 4.25 11.66 8.42
C VAL A 73 3.13 12.68 8.63
N TYR A 74 1.91 12.26 8.99
CA TYR A 74 0.72 13.12 8.97
C TYR A 74 0.02 13.31 10.31
N GLN A 75 0.01 12.32 11.22
CA GLN A 75 -0.66 12.50 12.52
C GLN A 75 0.02 13.54 13.41
N ASP A 76 1.30 13.77 13.16
CA ASP A 76 2.12 14.69 13.91
C ASP A 76 2.81 15.67 12.98
N GLU A 77 2.08 16.20 11.99
CA GLU A 77 2.62 17.05 10.91
C GLU A 77 3.46 18.22 11.47
N ALA A 78 3.02 18.83 12.58
CA ALA A 78 3.78 19.86 13.30
C ALA A 78 5.07 19.33 13.95
N LEU A 79 5.07 18.13 14.54
CA LEU A 79 6.29 17.50 15.05
C LEU A 79 7.17 16.97 13.92
N PHE A 80 6.61 16.51 12.81
CA PHE A 80 7.36 16.10 11.63
C PHE A 80 8.13 17.28 11.04
N GLU A 81 7.49 18.46 10.92
CA GLU A 81 8.14 19.72 10.55
C GLU A 81 9.17 20.19 11.60
N ALA A 82 8.90 19.98 12.90
CA ALA A 82 9.83 20.32 13.98
C ALA A 82 10.99 19.32 14.15
N VAL A 83 10.87 18.09 13.66
CA VAL A 83 11.91 17.06 13.70
C VAL A 83 13.06 17.49 12.79
N HIS A 84 14.32 17.37 13.24
CA HIS A 84 15.48 17.69 12.40
C HIS A 84 15.42 16.96 11.04
N ALA A 85 15.80 17.66 9.97
CA ALA A 85 15.74 17.17 8.59
C ALA A 85 16.31 15.75 8.41
N GLN A 86 17.44 15.47 9.06
CA GLN A 86 18.09 14.15 9.03
C GLN A 86 17.23 13.01 9.60
N ARG A 87 16.44 13.28 10.64
CA ARG A 87 15.56 12.27 11.25
C ARG A 87 14.30 12.05 10.42
N ARG A 88 13.76 13.11 9.78
CA ARG A 88 12.68 12.96 8.79
C ARG A 88 13.11 12.08 7.62
N GLU A 89 14.28 12.38 7.08
CA GLU A 89 14.86 11.65 5.96
C GLU A 89 15.05 10.16 6.31
N THR A 90 15.57 9.87 7.49
CA THR A 90 15.72 8.48 7.98
C THR A 90 14.38 7.74 8.05
N ILE A 91 13.31 8.40 8.51
CA ILE A 91 11.96 7.80 8.56
C ILE A 91 11.45 7.52 7.15
N ILE A 92 11.59 8.49 6.24
CA ILE A 92 11.17 8.34 4.84
C ILE A 92 11.93 7.20 4.16
N GLN A 93 13.25 7.17 4.27
CA GLN A 93 14.09 6.12 3.69
C GLN A 93 13.72 4.74 4.24
N ARG A 94 13.42 4.63 5.54
CA ARG A 94 12.98 3.37 6.15
C ARG A 94 11.64 2.89 5.62
N LEU A 95 10.65 3.77 5.51
CA LEU A 95 9.32 3.44 4.99
C LEU A 95 9.36 3.12 3.49
N ASP A 96 10.16 3.86 2.74
CA ASP A 96 10.41 3.59 1.32
C ASP A 96 11.08 2.22 1.11
N TRP A 97 12.07 1.88 1.94
CA TRP A 97 12.67 0.56 1.93
C TRP A 97 11.63 -0.55 2.22
N GLN A 98 10.72 -0.35 3.18
CA GLN A 98 9.66 -1.33 3.46
C GLN A 98 8.71 -1.51 2.26
N LEU A 99 8.33 -0.41 1.59
CA LEU A 99 7.54 -0.48 0.35
C LEU A 99 8.30 -1.23 -0.75
N GLY A 100 9.60 -0.98 -0.90
CA GLY A 100 10.47 -1.67 -1.85
C GLY A 100 10.57 -3.17 -1.58
N VAL A 101 10.78 -3.56 -0.31
CA VAL A 101 10.81 -4.96 0.12
C VAL A 101 9.48 -5.64 -0.20
N TRP A 102 8.35 -5.02 0.22
CA TRP A 102 7.02 -5.54 -0.07
C TRP A 102 6.82 -5.77 -1.57
N LYS A 103 7.23 -4.82 -2.42
CA LYS A 103 7.12 -4.93 -3.88
C LYS A 103 7.99 -6.04 -4.46
N SER A 104 9.17 -6.28 -3.88
CA SER A 104 10.10 -7.34 -4.30
C SER A 104 9.67 -8.74 -3.89
N GLU A 105 8.91 -8.86 -2.80
CA GLU A 105 8.36 -10.12 -2.30
C GLU A 105 7.09 -10.55 -3.06
N LEU A 106 6.52 -9.67 -3.89
CA LEU A 106 5.36 -10.03 -4.70
C LEU A 106 5.75 -11.07 -5.76
N PRO A 107 4.94 -12.14 -5.92
CA PRO A 107 5.10 -13.05 -7.04
C PRO A 107 5.05 -12.31 -8.38
N SER A 108 5.79 -12.81 -9.39
CA SER A 108 5.87 -12.18 -10.71
C SER A 108 4.50 -12.01 -11.38
N TYR A 109 3.58 -12.96 -11.21
CA TYR A 109 2.21 -12.87 -11.72
C TYR A 109 1.38 -11.77 -11.03
N MET A 110 1.83 -11.31 -9.85
CA MET A 110 1.14 -10.35 -8.99
C MET A 110 1.72 -8.94 -9.07
N SER A 111 2.76 -8.74 -9.87
CA SER A 111 3.50 -7.50 -9.95
C SER A 111 3.63 -7.07 -11.40
N PHE A 112 3.27 -5.82 -11.66
CA PHE A 112 3.70 -5.09 -12.85
C PHE A 112 4.35 -3.78 -12.40
N ASN A 113 5.32 -3.30 -13.17
CA ASN A 113 6.15 -2.13 -12.83
C ASN A 113 6.06 -1.06 -13.92
N PHE A 114 6.68 0.10 -13.66
CA PHE A 114 6.73 1.20 -14.63
C PHE A 114 7.37 0.81 -15.97
N GLU A 115 8.28 -0.16 -15.95
CA GLU A 115 9.00 -0.64 -17.13
C GLU A 115 8.17 -1.64 -17.94
N THR A 116 7.08 -2.18 -17.37
CA THR A 116 6.21 -3.14 -18.04
C THR A 116 5.40 -2.38 -19.10
N PRO A 117 5.58 -2.67 -20.39
CA PRO A 117 4.78 -2.04 -21.43
C PRO A 117 3.31 -2.35 -21.20
N TRP A 118 2.44 -1.34 -21.33
CA TRP A 118 1.01 -1.49 -21.03
C TRP A 118 0.31 -2.58 -21.85
N ASN A 119 0.77 -2.80 -23.07
CA ASN A 119 0.27 -3.86 -23.96
C ASN A 119 0.65 -5.28 -23.49
N CYS A 120 1.55 -5.42 -22.51
CA CYS A 120 1.91 -6.69 -21.90
C CYS A 120 1.07 -7.02 -20.66
N ILE A 121 0.28 -6.07 -20.15
CA ILE A 121 -0.59 -6.27 -18.98
C ILE A 121 -1.94 -6.78 -19.46
N MET A 122 -2.28 -8.02 -19.08
CA MET A 122 -3.58 -8.60 -19.41
C MET A 122 -4.70 -7.83 -18.68
N GLU A 123 -5.83 -7.60 -19.35
CA GLU A 123 -6.96 -6.87 -18.77
C GLU A 123 -7.46 -7.50 -17.46
N GLU A 124 -7.60 -8.83 -17.42
CA GLU A 124 -7.99 -9.55 -16.20
C GLU A 124 -6.99 -9.30 -15.05
N GLN A 125 -5.69 -9.30 -15.35
CA GLN A 125 -4.64 -9.03 -14.37
C GLN A 125 -4.73 -7.59 -13.85
N LEU A 126 -4.99 -6.63 -14.73
CA LEU A 126 -5.20 -5.23 -14.35
C LEU A 126 -6.42 -5.06 -13.45
N GLN A 127 -7.55 -5.70 -13.76
CA GLN A 127 -8.76 -5.59 -12.94
C GLN A 127 -8.59 -6.24 -11.55
N GLN A 128 -7.79 -7.30 -11.43
CA GLN A 128 -7.56 -7.97 -10.15
C GLN A 128 -6.49 -7.28 -9.30
N LEU A 129 -5.39 -6.81 -9.91
CA LEU A 129 -4.22 -6.29 -9.19
C LEU A 129 -4.10 -4.77 -9.22
N GLY A 130 -4.81 -4.11 -10.13
CA GLY A 130 -4.82 -2.65 -10.27
C GLY A 130 -5.12 -1.94 -8.96
N PRO A 131 -6.16 -2.31 -8.19
CA PRO A 131 -6.44 -1.69 -6.89
C PRO A 131 -5.27 -1.82 -5.91
N LEU A 132 -4.62 -2.99 -5.86
CA LEU A 132 -3.43 -3.20 -5.02
C LEU A 132 -2.28 -2.26 -5.42
N MET A 133 -2.05 -2.11 -6.73
CA MET A 133 -1.03 -1.20 -7.25
C MET A 133 -1.38 0.27 -7.03
N VAL A 134 -2.65 0.66 -7.15
CA VAL A 134 -3.11 2.03 -6.82
C VAL A 134 -2.77 2.36 -5.36
N VAL A 135 -3.02 1.43 -4.43
CA VAL A 135 -2.69 1.62 -3.01
C VAL A 135 -1.18 1.74 -2.83
N PHE A 136 -0.38 0.95 -3.56
CA PHE A 136 1.08 1.01 -3.48
C PHE A 136 1.64 2.35 -3.97
N TYR A 137 1.29 2.77 -5.19
CA TYR A 137 1.76 4.05 -5.74
C TYR A 137 1.18 5.25 -4.99
N GLY A 138 -0.05 5.13 -4.50
CA GLY A 138 -0.65 6.10 -3.59
C GLY A 138 0.13 6.23 -2.27
N SER A 139 0.63 5.12 -1.73
CA SER A 139 1.46 5.12 -0.51
C SER A 139 2.80 5.82 -0.75
N ILE A 140 3.42 5.64 -1.93
CA ILE A 140 4.64 6.38 -2.32
C ILE A 140 4.35 7.89 -2.40
N LEU A 141 3.25 8.28 -3.03
CA LEU A 141 2.86 9.69 -3.10
C LEU A 141 2.67 10.29 -1.71
N LEU A 142 1.97 9.58 -0.82
CA LEU A 142 1.77 10.03 0.56
C LEU A 142 3.09 10.15 1.33
N LEU A 143 4.03 9.23 1.12
CA LEU A 143 5.32 9.24 1.80
C LEU A 143 6.17 10.47 1.43
N TYR A 144 6.22 10.82 0.14
CA TYR A 144 7.10 11.88 -0.37
C TYR A 144 6.45 13.26 -0.47
N ARG A 145 5.11 13.36 -0.37
CA ARG A 145 4.38 14.65 -0.44
C ARG A 145 4.89 15.75 0.52
N PRO A 146 5.24 15.48 1.79
CA PRO A 146 5.80 16.52 2.65
C PRO A 146 7.13 17.07 2.15
N MET A 147 7.95 16.24 1.50
CA MET A 147 9.22 16.68 0.92
C MET A 147 8.99 17.62 -0.27
N LEU A 148 7.89 17.45 -1.01
CA LEU A 148 7.55 18.37 -2.11
C LEU A 148 7.22 19.77 -1.61
N ARG A 149 6.57 19.90 -0.45
CA ARG A 149 6.29 21.22 0.15
C ARG A 149 7.57 21.98 0.51
N LEU A 150 8.62 21.25 0.88
CA LEU A 150 9.93 21.85 1.14
C LEU A 150 10.59 22.38 -0.14
N ILE A 151 10.25 21.87 -1.33
CA ILE A 151 10.78 22.39 -2.59
C ILE A 151 10.29 23.83 -2.84
N ASP A 152 9.04 24.14 -2.46
CA ASP A 152 8.48 25.48 -2.63
C ASP A 152 9.16 26.51 -1.71
N ASP A 153 9.72 26.08 -0.57
CA ASP A 153 10.38 26.94 0.42
C ASP A 153 11.89 27.13 0.20
N VAL A 154 12.55 26.25 -0.58
CA VAL A 154 14.02 26.27 -0.76
C VAL A 154 14.38 26.82 -2.15
N ASN A 155 15.15 27.91 -2.18
CA ASN A 155 15.60 28.58 -3.42
C ASN A 155 16.52 27.74 -4.32
N GLU A 156 17.08 26.64 -3.81
CA GLU A 156 18.01 25.77 -4.53
C GLU A 156 17.61 24.29 -4.32
N MET A 157 17.29 23.58 -5.40
CA MET A 157 16.78 22.21 -5.31
C MET A 157 17.93 21.23 -5.13
N ASP A 158 18.05 20.67 -3.93
CA ASP A 158 18.97 19.60 -3.58
C ASP A 158 18.75 18.35 -4.47
N GLU A 159 19.81 17.55 -4.71
CA GLU A 159 19.71 16.31 -5.50
C GLU A 159 18.71 15.32 -4.87
N ASP A 160 18.65 15.26 -3.53
CA ASP A 160 17.73 14.39 -2.82
C ASP A 160 16.28 14.83 -2.97
N LEU A 161 16.01 16.15 -2.97
CA LEU A 161 14.69 16.72 -3.26
C LEU A 161 14.28 16.42 -4.70
N ARG A 162 15.21 16.53 -5.66
CA ARG A 162 14.98 16.16 -7.06
C ARG A 162 14.65 14.68 -7.21
N ARG A 163 15.35 13.81 -6.49
CA ARG A 163 15.06 12.36 -6.47
C ARG A 163 13.67 12.07 -5.91
N CYS A 164 13.27 12.75 -4.83
CA CYS A 164 11.92 12.64 -4.27
C CYS A 164 10.85 13.08 -5.27
N ALA A 165 11.06 14.23 -5.93
CA ALA A 165 10.16 14.76 -6.95
C ALA A 165 10.00 13.78 -8.12
N GLN A 166 11.11 13.20 -8.61
CA GLN A 166 11.06 12.20 -9.68
C GLN A 166 10.25 10.96 -9.27
N ARG A 167 10.39 10.48 -8.03
CA ARG A 167 9.61 9.33 -7.54
C ARG A 167 8.13 9.65 -7.44
N CYS A 168 7.76 10.84 -6.98
CA CYS A 168 6.38 11.31 -6.99
C CYS A 168 5.82 11.36 -8.42
N TYR A 169 6.55 11.97 -9.34
CA TYR A 169 6.13 12.11 -10.74
C TYR A 169 5.90 10.74 -11.40
N ASN A 170 6.85 9.82 -11.27
CA ASN A 170 6.73 8.46 -11.83
C ASN A 170 5.54 7.72 -11.23
N SER A 171 5.35 7.83 -9.91
CA SER A 171 4.24 7.16 -9.20
C SER A 171 2.89 7.73 -9.58
N ALA A 172 2.76 9.06 -9.68
CA ALA A 172 1.54 9.73 -10.11
C ALA A 172 1.17 9.35 -11.54
N THR A 173 2.14 9.40 -12.46
CA THR A 173 1.95 9.02 -13.87
C THR A 173 1.45 7.58 -13.97
N PHE A 174 2.06 6.67 -13.22
CA PHE A 174 1.66 5.27 -13.24
C PHE A 174 0.27 5.06 -12.63
N LEU A 175 -0.03 5.72 -11.51
CA LEU A 175 -1.35 5.66 -10.89
C LEU A 175 -2.44 6.14 -11.85
N VAL A 176 -2.25 7.27 -12.53
CA VAL A 176 -3.21 7.79 -13.53
C VAL A 176 -3.43 6.76 -14.63
N ASN A 177 -2.36 6.16 -15.16
CA ASN A 177 -2.48 5.15 -16.21
C ASN A 177 -3.18 3.86 -15.74
N ILE A 178 -3.00 3.45 -14.48
CA ILE A 178 -3.76 2.32 -13.91
C ILE A 178 -5.23 2.69 -13.85
N VAL A 179 -5.56 3.85 -13.25
CA VAL A 179 -6.94 4.28 -13.00
C VAL A 179 -7.71 4.49 -14.30
N ASP A 180 -7.07 5.07 -15.33
CA ASP A 180 -7.67 5.28 -16.65
C ASP A 180 -8.11 3.97 -17.33
N LYS A 181 -7.41 2.87 -17.02
CA LYS A 181 -7.65 1.55 -17.61
C LYS A 181 -8.41 0.61 -16.69
N LEU A 182 -8.63 1.00 -15.44
CA LEU A 182 -9.35 0.20 -14.46
C LEU A 182 -10.86 0.43 -14.61
N ASP A 183 -11.64 -0.65 -14.55
CA ASP A 183 -13.09 -0.49 -14.39
C ASP A 183 -13.36 -0.12 -12.92
N LEU A 184 -14.15 0.92 -12.69
CA LEU A 184 -14.56 1.34 -11.33
C LEU A 184 -15.26 0.20 -10.58
N ALA A 185 -15.86 -0.76 -11.28
CA ALA A 185 -16.42 -1.97 -10.67
C ALA A 185 -15.36 -2.84 -9.96
N ALA A 186 -14.09 -2.78 -10.36
CA ALA A 186 -13.01 -3.54 -9.74
C ALA A 186 -12.72 -3.09 -8.30
N PHE A 187 -12.89 -1.80 -7.97
CA PHE A 187 -12.74 -1.32 -6.60
C PHE A 187 -13.77 -1.91 -5.63
N ARG A 188 -14.99 -2.19 -6.11
CA ARG A 188 -16.06 -2.78 -5.28
C ARG A 188 -15.75 -4.20 -4.80
N ARG A 189 -14.77 -4.88 -5.41
CA ARG A 189 -14.33 -6.21 -4.97
C ARG A 189 -13.44 -6.16 -3.73
N PHE A 190 -12.98 -4.96 -3.36
CA PHE A 190 -12.11 -4.72 -2.20
C PHE A 190 -12.79 -3.93 -1.07
N SER A 191 -14.03 -3.47 -1.27
CA SER A 191 -14.87 -2.77 -0.27
C SER A 191 -15.89 -3.71 0.36
#